data_AF-A0A955BNS7-F1
#
_entry.id   AF-A0A955BNS7-F1
#
_cell.length_a   1.000
_cell.length_b   1.000
_cell.length_c   1.000
_cell.angle_alpha   90.00
_cell.angle_beta   90.00
_cell.angle_gamma   90.00
#
_symmetry.space_group_name_H-M   'P 1'
#
loop_
_entity.id
_entity.type
_entity.pdbx_description
1 polymer ?
#
loop_
_entity_poly.entity_id
_entity_poly.type
_entity_poly.pdbx_seq_one_letter_code
_entity_poly.pdbx_strand_id
1 'polypeptide(L)' 'MPRLSNSVPKYRKHRASGQAVLTLNGRDYYLGPHGTKASRREYDRLI' A
#
# COMPACT_ATOMS: atom_id res chain seq x y z
N MET A 1 -1.22 -22.08 7.92
CA MET A 1 -1.20 -21.11 9.04
C MET A 1 -0.95 -19.72 8.47
N PRO A 2 -1.82 -18.72 8.70
CA PRO A 2 -1.50 -17.34 8.34
C PRO A 2 -0.26 -16.93 9.13
N ARG A 3 0.81 -16.59 8.42
CA ARG A 3 2.05 -16.13 9.06
C ARG A 3 1.76 -14.77 9.67
N LEU A 4 1.97 -14.62 10.98
CA LEU A 4 1.95 -13.34 11.67
C LEU A 4 3.18 -12.54 11.21
N SER A 5 3.05 -11.94 10.03
CA SER A 5 4.07 -11.09 9.44
C SER A 5 3.90 -9.71 10.07
N ASN A 6 4.68 -9.40 11.10
CA ASN A 6 4.88 -8.03 11.61
C ASN A 6 5.62 -7.13 10.60
N SER A 7 5.56 -7.46 9.31
CA SER A 7 6.22 -6.72 8.26
C SER A 7 5.37 -5.51 7.92
N VAL A 8 5.98 -4.34 7.99
CA VAL A 8 5.38 -3.08 7.56
C VAL A 8 4.81 -3.30 6.14
N PRO A 9 3.51 -3.00 5.92
CA PRO A 9 2.88 -3.19 4.61
C PRO A 9 3.72 -2.51 3.52
N LYS A 10 4.12 -3.26 2.49
CA LYS A 10 4.98 -2.68 1.44
C LYS A 10 4.17 -1.69 0.60
N TYR A 11 4.69 -0.46 0.49
CA TYR A 11 4.27 0.50 -0.52
C TYR A 11 4.70 0.01 -1.91
N ARG A 12 3.75 -0.50 -2.71
CA ARG A 12 4.02 -1.10 -4.03
C ARG A 12 3.41 -0.25 -5.14
N LYS A 13 4.04 -0.26 -6.32
CA LYS A 13 3.44 0.27 -7.55
C LYS A 13 2.64 -0.81 -8.25
N HIS A 14 1.35 -0.59 -8.44
CA HIS A 14 0.54 -1.35 -9.36
C HIS A 14 0.96 -1.01 -10.80
N ARG A 15 1.48 -2.01 -11.52
CA ARG A 15 2.10 -1.80 -12.84
C ARG A 15 1.09 -1.35 -13.90
N ALA A 16 -0.12 -1.91 -13.88
CA ALA A 16 -1.12 -1.64 -14.92
C ALA A 16 -1.72 -0.23 -14.80
N SER A 17 -1.99 0.26 -13.58
CA SER A 17 -2.59 1.59 -13.37
C SER A 17 -1.59 2.67 -12.98
N GLY A 18 -0.33 2.31 -12.67
CA GLY A 18 0.66 3.24 -12.14
C GLY A 18 0.37 3.74 -10.72
N GLN A 19 -0.64 3.20 -10.06
CA GLN A 19 -1.06 3.61 -8.72
C GLN A 19 -0.23 2.96 -7.62
N ALA A 20 -0.18 3.58 -6.45
CA ALA A 20 0.33 3.02 -5.22
C ALA A 20 -0.70 2.07 -4.61
N VAL A 21 -0.24 0.89 -4.22
CA VAL A 21 -1.02 -0.15 -3.58
C VAL A 21 -0.33 -0.61 -2.31
N LEU A 22 -1.10 -0.75 -1.24
CA LEU A 22 -0.70 -1.27 0.05
C LEU A 22 -1.60 -2.46 0.39
N THR A 23 -0.99 -3.59 0.76
CA THR A 23 -1.73 -4.77 1.23
C THR A 23 -1.76 -4.77 2.75
N LEU A 24 -2.92 -4.53 3.35
CA LEU A 24 -3.13 -4.51 4.80
C LEU A 24 -4.19 -5.56 5.16
N ASN A 25 -3.87 -6.44 6.11
CA ASN A 25 -4.78 -7.52 6.55
C ASN A 25 -5.36 -8.37 5.40
N GLY A 26 -4.58 -8.59 4.33
CA GLY A 26 -5.01 -9.35 3.15
C GLY A 26 -5.93 -8.57 2.19
N ARG A 27 -6.09 -7.26 2.36
CA ARG A 27 -6.81 -6.37 1.44
C ARG A 27 -5.87 -5.38 0.78
N ASP A 28 -6.07 -5.15 -0.51
CA ASP A 28 -5.31 -4.18 -1.29
C ASP A 28 -6.01 -2.81 -1.28
N TYR A 29 -5.27 -1.78 -0.88
CA TYR A 29 -5.70 -0.40 -0.81
C TYR A 29 -5.00 0.42 -1.90
N TYR A 30 -5.78 1.10 -2.73
CA TYR A 30 -5.27 2.00 -3.76
C TYR A 30 -5.15 3.42 -3.20
N LEU A 31 -3.94 3.95 -3.20
CA LEU A 31 -3.58 5.24 -2.58
C LEU A 31 -3.48 6.37 -3.61
N GLY A 32 -3.82 6.11 -4.87
CA GLY A 32 -3.64 7.04 -6.00
C GLY A 32 -2.28 6.89 -6.70
N PRO A 33 -1.83 7.85 -7.54
CA PRO A 33 -0.63 7.68 -8.35
C PRO A 33 0.63 7.46 -7.52
N HIS A 34 1.44 6.47 -7.88
CA HIS A 34 2.63 6.08 -7.13
C HIS A 34 3.70 7.18 -7.12
N GLY A 35 4.28 7.44 -5.94
CA GLY A 35 5.31 8.45 -5.74
C GLY A 35 4.77 9.87 -5.49
N THR A 36 3.46 10.05 -5.43
CA THR A 36 2.87 11.36 -5.09
C THR A 36 2.84 11.61 -3.59
N LYS A 37 2.89 12.88 -3.19
CA LYS A 37 2.70 13.28 -1.78
C LYS A 37 1.34 12.81 -1.23
N ALA A 38 0.29 12.81 -2.05
CA ALA A 38 -1.02 12.31 -1.68
C ALA A 38 -0.97 10.82 -1.32
N SER A 39 -0.40 9.98 -2.20
CA SER A 39 -0.29 8.54 -1.94
C SER A 39 0.58 8.18 -0.72
N ARG A 40 1.60 9.00 -0.41
CA ARG A 40 2.40 8.84 0.82
C ARG A 40 1.62 9.22 2.07
N ARG A 41 0.85 10.31 2.05
CA ARG A 41 -0.02 10.67 3.18
C ARG A 41 -1.06 9.60 3.45
N GLU A 42 -1.64 9.02 2.40
CA GLU A 42 -2.63 7.96 2.56
C GLU A 42 -2.00 6.67 3.10
N TYR A 43 -0.76 6.38 2.71
CA TYR A 43 0.04 5.30 3.31
C TYR A 43 0.29 5.55 4.81
N ASP A 44 0.73 6.76 5.17
CA ASP A 44 0.99 7.16 6.56
C ASP A 44 -0.28 7.18 7.43
N ARG A 45 -1.48 7.31 6.83
CA ARG A 45 -2.76 7.21 7.54
C ARG A 45 -3.19 5.77 7.84
N LEU A 46 -2.72 4.80 7.05
CA LEU A 46 -3.17 3.41 7.10
C LEU A 46 -2.23 2.50 7.91
N ILE A 47 -1.03 3.00 8.23
CA ILE A 47 -0.03 2.35 9.10
C ILE A 47 -0.08 3.00 10.48
#